data_AF-A0A2H8TK20-F1
#
_entry.id   AF-A0A2H8TK20-F1
#
_cell.length_a   1.000
_cell.length_b   1.000
_cell.length_c   1.000
_cell.angle_alpha   90.00
_cell.angle_beta   90.00
_cell.angle_gamma   90.00
#
_symmetry.space_group_name_H-M   'P 1'
#
loop_
_entity.id
_entity.type
_entity.pdbx_description
1 polymer ?
#
loop_
_entity_poly.entity_id
_entity_poly.type
_entity_poly.pdbx_seq_one_letter_code
_entity_poly.pdbx_strand_id
1 'polypeptide(L)'
;MVHLSEAQEKLKKYREDNERKSKEVLELWDSSVKHKIKQLGNDRYLVLEQVLIAACDCNRIDVAKVCLQMLLNKFPDSLRVRRLAITILEAEEKYDEALESLDKLIKADETNAQTRRHKVAILKAKCQISEAIKELVEYLKKFMVDQEGWQELSNLYLLEGEYAKSAYCMEEMILHNSQNHLYHQRNADIRYTQVLKL
;
A
#
# COMPACT_ATOMS: atom_id res chain seq x y z
N MET A 1 -13.31 31.84 -1.46
CA MET A 1 -12.58 31.38 -0.27
C MET A 1 -13.49 30.38 0.43
N VAL A 2 -13.16 29.08 0.38
CA VAL A 2 -14.02 28.01 0.92
C VAL A 2 -14.06 28.12 2.45
N HIS A 3 -15.26 28.00 3.05
CA HIS A 3 -15.41 28.06 4.50
C HIS A 3 -14.82 26.78 5.14
N LEU A 4 -14.17 26.88 6.30
CA LEU A 4 -13.50 25.73 6.94
C LEU A 4 -14.46 24.55 7.18
N SER A 5 -15.70 24.85 7.58
CA SER A 5 -16.75 23.84 7.79
C SER A 5 -17.03 23.03 6.52
N GLU A 6 -17.12 23.71 5.38
CA GLU A 6 -17.41 23.06 4.09
C GLU A 6 -16.22 22.19 3.64
N ALA A 7 -15.00 22.68 3.86
CA ALA A 7 -13.78 21.90 3.59
C ALA A 7 -13.71 20.64 4.47
N GLN A 8 -14.08 20.74 5.75
CA GLN A 8 -14.13 19.61 6.68
C GLN A 8 -15.12 18.54 6.25
N GLU A 9 -16.34 18.94 5.88
CA GLU A 9 -17.38 18.02 5.42
C GLU A 9 -16.97 17.30 4.14
N LYS A 10 -16.39 18.03 3.17
CA LYS A 10 -15.86 17.43 1.93
C LYS A 10 -14.75 16.42 2.21
N LEU A 11 -13.77 16.79 3.03
CA LEU A 11 -12.67 15.89 3.38
C LEU A 11 -13.17 14.65 4.13
N LYS A 12 -14.17 14.80 5.00
CA LYS A 12 -14.81 13.69 5.71
C LYS A 12 -15.53 12.77 4.73
N LYS A 13 -16.34 13.32 3.83
CA LYS A 13 -17.03 12.57 2.77
C LYS A 13 -16.05 11.76 1.92
N TYR A 14 -14.95 12.37 1.48
CA TYR A 14 -13.93 11.66 0.69
C TYR A 14 -13.29 10.49 1.45
N ARG A 15 -13.19 10.56 2.77
CA ARG A 15 -12.71 9.42 3.59
C ARG A 15 -13.76 8.33 3.74
N GLU A 16 -15.03 8.70 3.92
CA GLU A 16 -16.13 7.73 4.09
C GLU A 16 -16.43 6.98 2.79
N ASP A 17 -16.40 7.68 1.66
CA ASP A 17 -16.66 7.13 0.33
C ASP A 17 -15.41 6.47 -0.30
N ASN A 18 -14.25 6.52 0.38
CA ASN A 18 -12.95 6.09 -0.15
C ASN A 18 -12.60 6.72 -1.52
N GLU A 19 -13.00 7.97 -1.75
CA GLU A 19 -12.74 8.68 -3.01
C GLU A 19 -11.30 9.22 -3.06
N ARG A 20 -10.53 8.80 -4.07
CA ARG A 20 -9.15 9.28 -4.28
C ARG A 20 -9.12 10.60 -5.08
N LYS A 21 -9.41 11.71 -4.40
CA LYS A 21 -9.44 13.08 -4.97
C LYS A 21 -8.24 13.93 -4.53
N SER A 22 -7.02 13.45 -4.81
CA SER A 22 -5.77 14.01 -4.25
C SER A 22 -5.53 15.48 -4.60
N LYS A 23 -5.86 15.92 -5.82
CA LYS A 23 -5.73 17.34 -6.23
C LYS A 23 -6.67 18.26 -5.44
N GLU A 24 -7.95 17.90 -5.35
CA GLU A 24 -8.95 18.69 -4.62
C GLU A 24 -8.64 18.76 -3.12
N VAL A 25 -8.15 17.66 -2.53
CA VAL A 25 -7.69 17.64 -1.13
C VAL A 25 -6.58 18.67 -0.91
N LEU A 26 -5.63 18.79 -1.84
CA LEU A 26 -4.56 19.78 -1.75
C LEU A 26 -5.04 21.22 -1.99
N GLU A 27 -6.00 21.42 -2.89
CA GLU A 27 -6.63 22.74 -3.08
C GLU A 27 -7.36 23.20 -1.81
N LEU A 28 -8.10 22.31 -1.15
CA LEU A 28 -8.73 22.58 0.15
C LEU A 28 -7.68 22.86 1.23
N TRP A 29 -6.56 22.13 1.19
CA TRP A 29 -5.44 22.34 2.09
C TRP A 29 -4.85 23.74 1.97
N ASP A 30 -4.42 24.11 0.76
CA ASP A 30 -3.75 25.38 0.47
C ASP A 30 -4.69 26.58 0.66
N SER A 31 -5.99 26.41 0.37
CA SER A 31 -6.97 27.51 0.47
C SER A 31 -7.45 27.81 1.89
N SER A 32 -7.54 26.81 2.78
CA SER A 32 -8.25 26.99 4.06
C SER A 32 -7.67 26.18 5.23
N VAL A 33 -7.40 24.89 5.04
CA VAL A 33 -7.13 23.97 6.15
C VAL A 33 -5.77 24.25 6.80
N LYS A 34 -4.73 24.53 6.00
CA LYS A 34 -3.35 24.76 6.49
C LYS A 34 -3.28 25.80 7.61
N HIS A 35 -4.01 26.91 7.46
CA HIS A 35 -3.99 28.02 8.43
C HIS A 35 -4.87 27.79 9.66
N LYS A 36 -5.92 26.96 9.52
CA LYS A 36 -6.94 26.76 10.57
C LYS A 36 -6.87 25.37 11.20
N ILE A 37 -5.75 24.67 11.04
CA ILE A 37 -5.64 23.27 11.42
C ILE A 37 -5.87 22.99 12.90
N LYS A 38 -5.57 23.97 13.76
CA LYS A 38 -5.82 23.86 15.21
C LYS A 38 -7.31 23.88 15.55
N GLN A 39 -8.15 24.51 14.73
CA GLN A 39 -9.60 24.64 14.93
C GLN A 39 -10.35 23.33 14.66
N LEU A 40 -9.72 22.36 13.98
CA LEU A 40 -10.27 21.03 13.70
C LEU A 40 -10.33 20.09 14.92
N GLY A 41 -9.81 20.51 16.09
CA GLY A 41 -9.80 19.66 17.28
C GLY A 41 -9.04 18.34 17.05
N ASN A 42 -9.65 17.20 17.37
CA ASN A 42 -9.04 15.88 17.23
C ASN A 42 -9.03 15.36 15.79
N ASP A 43 -9.98 15.79 14.95
CA ASP A 43 -10.10 15.36 13.55
C ASP A 43 -8.92 15.85 12.69
N ARG A 44 -8.15 16.81 13.20
CA ARG A 44 -6.96 17.35 12.53
C ARG A 44 -5.96 16.28 12.13
N TYR A 45 -5.80 15.22 12.93
CA TYR A 45 -4.81 14.18 12.63
C TYR A 45 -5.26 13.31 11.46
N LEU A 46 -6.55 12.98 11.37
CA LEU A 46 -7.11 12.26 10.22
C LEU A 46 -6.99 13.09 8.94
N VAL A 47 -7.23 14.40 9.04
CA VAL A 47 -7.05 15.33 7.92
C VAL A 47 -5.57 15.42 7.51
N LEU A 48 -4.65 15.48 8.47
CA LEU A 48 -3.20 15.50 8.20
C LEU A 48 -2.74 14.26 7.44
N GLU A 49 -3.21 13.07 7.83
CA GLU A 49 -2.89 11.83 7.12
C GLU A 49 -3.46 11.82 5.70
N GLN A 50 -4.72 12.25 5.53
CA GLN A 50 -5.36 12.34 4.22
C GLN A 50 -4.63 13.31 3.29
N VAL A 51 -4.24 14.49 3.81
CA VAL A 51 -3.48 15.48 3.06
C VAL A 51 -2.08 14.97 2.73
N LEU A 52 -1.42 14.25 3.64
CA LEU A 52 -0.11 13.66 3.39
C LEU A 52 -0.17 12.66 2.22
N ILE A 53 -1.14 11.75 2.22
CA ILE A 53 -1.32 10.78 1.13
C ILE A 53 -1.60 11.52 -0.20
N ALA A 54 -2.51 12.50 -0.19
CA ALA A 54 -2.82 13.31 -1.35
C ALA A 54 -1.59 14.10 -1.86
N ALA A 55 -0.76 14.60 -0.94
CA ALA A 55 0.48 15.30 -1.23
C ALA A 55 1.49 14.38 -1.92
N CYS A 56 1.67 13.15 -1.45
CA CYS A 56 2.50 12.14 -2.11
C CYS A 56 1.99 11.85 -3.53
N ASP A 57 0.68 11.65 -3.72
CA ASP A 57 0.08 11.38 -5.03
C ASP A 57 0.31 12.51 -6.06
N CYS A 58 0.37 13.76 -5.60
CA CYS A 58 0.61 14.93 -6.45
C CYS A 58 2.07 15.41 -6.43
N ASN A 59 2.99 14.61 -5.88
CA ASN A 59 4.42 14.93 -5.74
C ASN A 59 4.70 16.27 -5.02
N ARG A 60 3.83 16.66 -4.08
CA ARG A 60 3.97 17.83 -3.20
C ARG A 60 4.64 17.42 -1.89
N ILE A 61 5.88 16.96 -2.00
CA ILE A 61 6.66 16.41 -0.86
C ILE A 61 6.86 17.45 0.26
N ASP A 62 6.88 18.73 -0.10
CA ASP A 62 6.89 19.86 0.84
C ASP A 62 5.73 19.80 1.83
N VAL A 63 4.51 19.59 1.34
CA VAL A 63 3.30 19.48 2.17
C VAL A 63 3.31 18.19 2.97
N ALA A 64 3.68 17.07 2.34
CA ALA A 64 3.71 15.77 2.99
C ALA A 64 4.63 15.75 4.22
N LYS A 65 5.83 16.33 4.11
CA LYS A 65 6.78 16.45 5.23
C LYS A 65 6.27 17.32 6.37
N VAL A 66 5.60 18.43 6.07
CA VAL A 66 4.97 19.28 7.10
C VAL A 66 3.90 18.49 7.85
N CYS A 67 3.04 17.78 7.13
CA CYS A 67 2.02 16.94 7.75
C CYS A 67 2.62 15.83 8.61
N LEU A 68 3.67 15.16 8.12
CA LEU A 68 4.37 14.11 8.86
C LEU A 68 4.97 14.65 10.15
N GLN A 69 5.63 15.81 10.12
CA GLN A 69 6.24 16.41 11.31
C GLN A 69 5.19 16.71 12.38
N MET A 70 4.02 17.23 11.98
CA MET A 70 2.91 17.47 12.91
C MET A 70 2.37 16.17 13.54
N LEU A 71 2.32 15.08 12.77
CA LEU A 71 1.89 13.76 13.25
C LEU A 71 2.92 13.15 14.20
N LEU A 72 4.21 13.19 13.86
CA LEU A 72 5.30 12.67 14.71
C LEU A 72 5.40 13.40 16.04
N ASN A 73 5.20 14.73 16.06
CA ASN A 73 5.22 15.51 17.30
C ASN A 73 4.14 15.05 18.30
N LYS A 74 3.02 14.49 17.81
CA LYS A 74 1.95 13.96 18.67
C LYS A 74 2.09 12.47 18.95
N PHE A 75 2.55 11.71 17.96
CA PHE A 75 2.58 10.24 17.97
C PHE A 75 3.94 9.70 17.49
N PRO A 76 5.03 9.92 18.25
CA PRO A 76 6.39 9.57 17.81
C PRO A 76 6.59 8.06 17.58
N ASP A 77 5.91 7.22 18.37
CA ASP A 77 6.05 5.76 18.31
C ASP A 77 4.92 5.05 17.54
N SER A 78 4.06 5.81 16.87
CA SER A 78 2.95 5.21 16.12
C SER A 78 3.45 4.51 14.86
N LEU A 79 3.20 3.20 14.76
CA LEU A 79 3.44 2.41 13.55
C LEU A 79 2.74 3.00 12.33
N ARG A 80 1.53 3.56 12.51
CA ARG A 80 0.77 4.22 11.45
C ARG A 80 1.51 5.44 10.90
N VAL A 81 2.08 6.28 11.78
CA VAL A 81 2.85 7.46 11.36
C VAL A 81 4.18 7.06 10.73
N ARG A 82 4.85 6.02 11.25
CA ARG A 82 6.07 5.48 10.64
C ARG A 82 5.82 4.96 9.22
N ARG A 83 4.66 4.32 8.96
CA ARG A 83 4.26 3.91 7.61
C ARG A 83 4.07 5.10 6.66
N LEU A 84 3.51 6.21 7.13
CA LEU A 84 3.39 7.43 6.32
C LEU A 84 4.76 8.03 5.97
N ALA A 85 5.74 7.92 6.86
CA ALA A 85 7.12 8.31 6.56
C ALA A 85 7.71 7.46 5.42
N ILE A 86 7.44 6.15 5.41
CA ILE A 86 7.86 5.25 4.34
C ILE A 86 7.19 5.63 3.00
N THR A 87 5.88 5.95 3.03
CA THR A 87 5.17 6.44 1.83
C THR A 87 5.77 7.74 1.27
N ILE A 88 6.32 8.61 2.13
CA ILE A 88 7.05 9.80 1.68
C ILE A 88 8.38 9.41 1.03
N LEU A 89 9.12 8.46 1.60
CA LEU A 89 10.36 7.95 0.99
C LEU A 89 10.10 7.34 -0.39
N GLU A 90 9.00 6.61 -0.56
CA GLU A 90 8.57 6.08 -1.86
C GLU A 90 8.24 7.18 -2.86
N ALA A 91 7.53 8.22 -2.44
CA ALA A 91 7.23 9.37 -3.30
C ALA A 91 8.49 10.18 -3.67
N GLU A 92 9.53 10.11 -2.85
CA GLU A 92 10.88 10.64 -3.15
C GLU A 92 11.77 9.66 -3.93
N GLU A 93 11.25 8.49 -4.34
CA GLU A 93 12.00 7.42 -5.01
C GLU A 93 13.18 6.85 -4.21
N LYS A 94 13.21 7.10 -2.88
CA LYS A 94 14.22 6.59 -1.94
C LYS A 94 13.87 5.19 -1.47
N TYR A 95 13.76 4.28 -2.42
CA TYR A 95 13.26 2.93 -2.15
C TYR A 95 14.15 2.12 -1.20
N ASP A 96 15.47 2.33 -1.21
CA ASP A 96 16.39 1.61 -0.30
C ASP A 96 16.19 2.02 1.16
N GLU A 97 16.04 3.32 1.43
CA GLU A 97 15.73 3.84 2.77
C GLU A 97 14.34 3.37 3.24
N ALA A 98 13.38 3.29 2.32
CA ALA A 98 12.05 2.76 2.59
C ALA A 98 12.08 1.27 2.96
N LEU A 99 12.83 0.45 2.23
CA LEU A 99 13.01 -0.97 2.51
C LEU A 99 13.70 -1.19 3.86
N GLU A 100 14.77 -0.44 4.18
CA GLU A 100 15.44 -0.55 5.48
C GLU A 100 14.49 -0.19 6.64
N SER A 101 13.65 0.83 6.44
CA SER A 101 12.64 1.24 7.41
C SER A 101 11.55 0.18 7.58
N LEU A 102 11.09 -0.45 6.49
CA LEU A 102 10.15 -1.56 6.54
C LEU A 102 10.74 -2.78 7.25
N ASP A 103 12.01 -3.12 7.00
CA ASP A 103 12.67 -4.24 7.68
C ASP A 103 12.75 -4.03 9.19
N LYS A 104 13.00 -2.79 9.65
CA LYS A 104 12.94 -2.45 11.08
C LYS A 104 11.53 -2.62 11.65
N LEU A 105 10.49 -2.23 10.91
CA LEU A 105 9.10 -2.41 11.33
C LEU A 105 8.69 -3.88 11.37
N ILE A 106 9.08 -4.68 10.38
CA ILE A 106 8.79 -6.12 10.32
C ILE A 106 9.49 -6.87 11.46
N LYS A 107 10.72 -6.49 11.81
CA LYS A 107 11.42 -7.07 12.97
C LYS A 107 10.77 -6.70 14.31
N ALA A 108 10.16 -5.52 14.39
CA ALA A 108 9.45 -5.10 15.60
C ALA A 108 8.09 -5.81 15.75
N ASP A 109 7.40 -6.08 14.64
CA ASP A 109 6.12 -6.79 14.61
C ASP A 109 6.04 -7.72 13.38
N GLU A 110 6.37 -8.99 13.60
CA GLU A 110 6.37 -9.99 12.53
C GLU A 110 4.96 -10.37 12.06
N THR A 111 3.93 -10.06 12.85
CA THR A 111 2.53 -10.38 12.57
C THR A 111 1.86 -9.34 11.67
N ASN A 112 2.57 -8.25 11.35
CA ASN A 112 2.05 -7.17 10.55
C ASN A 112 2.04 -7.50 9.05
N ALA A 113 0.97 -8.16 8.61
CA ALA A 113 0.78 -8.53 7.21
C ALA A 113 0.89 -7.33 6.25
N GLN A 114 0.32 -6.18 6.64
CA GLN A 114 0.31 -4.99 5.80
C GLN A 114 1.72 -4.46 5.51
N THR A 115 2.63 -4.52 6.47
CA THR A 115 4.01 -4.03 6.32
C THR A 115 4.81 -4.93 5.38
N ARG A 116 4.62 -6.26 5.46
CA ARG A 116 5.23 -7.21 4.52
C ARG A 116 4.71 -7.05 3.09
N ARG A 117 3.39 -6.90 2.91
CA ARG A 117 2.81 -6.63 1.59
C ARG A 117 3.34 -5.34 0.98
N HIS A 118 3.55 -4.32 1.81
CA HIS A 118 4.15 -3.06 1.37
C HIS A 118 5.59 -3.25 0.89
N LYS A 119 6.41 -4.03 1.60
CA LYS A 119 7.77 -4.39 1.16
C LYS A 119 7.78 -5.07 -0.21
N VAL A 120 6.88 -6.03 -0.43
CA VAL A 120 6.71 -6.70 -1.74
C VAL A 120 6.37 -5.69 -2.83
N ALA A 121 5.47 -4.73 -2.56
CA ALA A 121 5.12 -3.69 -3.53
C ALA A 121 6.32 -2.80 -3.91
N ILE A 122 7.18 -2.43 -2.95
CA ILE A 122 8.39 -1.65 -3.24
C ILE A 122 9.40 -2.47 -4.05
N LEU A 123 9.62 -3.75 -3.71
CA LEU A 123 10.52 -4.63 -4.47
C LEU A 123 10.05 -4.78 -5.92
N LYS A 124 8.74 -4.88 -6.16
CA LYS A 124 8.15 -4.86 -7.50
C LYS A 124 8.41 -3.54 -8.22
N ALA A 125 8.23 -2.39 -7.57
CA ALA A 125 8.50 -1.08 -8.15
C ALA A 125 9.97 -0.91 -8.56
N LYS A 126 10.90 -1.55 -7.83
CA LYS A 126 12.33 -1.63 -8.17
C LYS A 126 12.68 -2.67 -9.25
N CYS A 127 11.70 -3.37 -9.82
CA CYS A 127 11.90 -4.52 -10.72
C CYS A 127 12.74 -5.67 -10.10
N GLN A 128 12.81 -5.77 -8.77
CA GLN A 128 13.51 -6.84 -8.05
C GLN A 128 12.57 -8.04 -7.83
N ILE A 129 12.10 -8.63 -8.93
CA ILE A 129 11.03 -9.65 -8.91
C ILE A 129 11.44 -10.89 -8.11
N SER A 130 12.67 -11.36 -8.26
CA SER A 130 13.15 -12.54 -7.53
C SER A 130 13.17 -12.33 -6.00
N GLU A 131 13.50 -11.13 -5.53
CA GLU A 131 13.45 -10.79 -4.09
C GLU A 131 12.01 -10.60 -3.61
N ALA A 132 11.13 -10.02 -4.45
CA ALA A 132 9.70 -9.92 -4.16
C ALA A 132 9.07 -11.31 -3.99
N ILE A 133 9.42 -12.27 -4.84
CA ILE A 133 8.99 -13.67 -4.73
C ILE A 133 9.48 -14.28 -3.41
N LYS A 134 10.76 -14.13 -3.06
CA LYS A 134 11.31 -14.66 -1.80
C LYS A 134 10.55 -14.12 -0.59
N GLU A 135 10.36 -12.80 -0.51
CA GLU A 135 9.63 -12.18 0.61
C GLU A 135 8.17 -12.64 0.65
N LEU A 136 7.49 -12.75 -0.50
CA LEU A 136 6.09 -13.17 -0.55
C LEU A 136 5.90 -14.65 -0.20
N VAL A 137 6.86 -15.52 -0.55
CA VAL A 137 6.89 -16.92 -0.10
C VAL A 137 7.07 -17.00 1.42
N GLU A 138 8.00 -16.24 2.00
CA GLU A 138 8.18 -16.20 3.46
C GLU A 138 6.94 -15.62 4.18
N TYR A 139 6.27 -14.64 3.56
CA TYR A 139 5.00 -14.12 4.04
C TYR A 139 3.91 -15.19 4.05
N LEU A 140 3.69 -15.90 2.93
CA LEU A 140 2.63 -16.90 2.82
C LEU A 140 2.85 -18.09 3.74
N LYS A 141 4.11 -18.46 4.09
CA LYS A 141 4.38 -19.45 5.14
C LYS A 141 3.76 -19.09 6.49
N LYS A 142 3.63 -17.79 6.80
CA LYS A 142 3.00 -17.27 8.03
C LYS A 142 1.51 -17.00 7.85
N PHE A 143 1.09 -16.54 6.66
CA PHE A 143 -0.27 -16.11 6.35
C PHE A 143 -0.89 -16.94 5.21
N MET A 144 -0.94 -18.26 5.38
CA MET A 144 -1.37 -19.19 4.32
C MET A 144 -2.79 -18.97 3.78
N VAL A 145 -3.65 -18.31 4.55
CA VAL A 145 -5.07 -18.05 4.18
C VAL A 145 -5.21 -16.80 3.30
N ASP A 146 -4.14 -16.01 3.11
CA ASP A 146 -4.20 -14.78 2.32
C ASP A 146 -4.27 -15.07 0.81
N GLN A 147 -5.50 -15.07 0.28
CA GLN A 147 -5.77 -15.30 -1.14
C GLN A 147 -5.16 -14.21 -2.04
N GLU A 148 -5.12 -12.96 -1.60
CA GLU A 148 -4.49 -11.87 -2.37
C GLU A 148 -2.99 -12.11 -2.50
N GLY A 149 -2.36 -12.59 -1.42
CA GLY A 149 -0.94 -12.99 -1.41
C GLY A 149 -0.65 -14.12 -2.40
N TRP A 150 -1.49 -15.17 -2.44
CA TRP A 150 -1.35 -16.28 -3.41
C TRP A 150 -1.52 -15.81 -4.85
N GLN A 151 -2.51 -14.96 -5.11
CA GLN A 151 -2.75 -14.41 -6.44
C GLN A 151 -1.57 -13.57 -6.92
N GLU A 152 -1.03 -12.73 -6.03
CA GLU A 152 0.15 -11.92 -6.31
C GLU A 152 1.38 -12.80 -6.58
N LEU A 153 1.61 -13.84 -5.78
CA LEU A 153 2.73 -14.77 -5.97
C LEU A 153 2.65 -15.50 -7.32
N SER A 154 1.45 -15.94 -7.70
CA SER A 154 1.22 -16.51 -9.02
C SER A 154 1.60 -15.54 -10.14
N ASN A 155 1.21 -14.27 -10.01
CA ASN A 155 1.51 -13.26 -11.03
C ASN A 155 3.03 -13.03 -11.14
N LEU A 156 3.74 -12.97 -10.01
CA LEU A 156 5.20 -12.84 -10.02
C LEU A 156 5.89 -14.04 -10.67
N TYR A 157 5.43 -15.27 -10.41
CA TYR A 157 5.96 -16.45 -11.09
C TYR A 157 5.70 -16.43 -12.60
N LEU A 158 4.56 -15.90 -13.06
CA LEU A 158 4.30 -15.74 -14.49
C LEU A 158 5.26 -14.75 -15.15
N LEU A 159 5.61 -13.66 -14.46
CA LEU A 159 6.59 -12.69 -14.95
C LEU A 159 7.96 -13.32 -15.16
N GLU A 160 8.38 -14.24 -14.27
CA GLU A 160 9.65 -14.98 -14.37
C GLU A 160 9.56 -16.20 -15.32
N GLY A 161 8.39 -16.51 -15.90
CA GLY A 161 8.20 -17.69 -16.74
C GLY A 161 8.13 -19.02 -15.98
N GLU A 162 7.98 -18.97 -14.65
CA GLU A 162 7.88 -20.12 -13.75
C GLU A 162 6.45 -20.69 -13.72
N TYR A 163 5.96 -21.16 -14.86
CA TYR A 163 4.56 -21.57 -15.06
C TYR A 163 4.10 -22.65 -14.07
N ALA A 164 4.95 -23.62 -13.76
CA ALA A 164 4.62 -24.70 -12.82
C ALA A 164 4.34 -24.17 -11.40
N LYS A 165 5.16 -23.22 -10.93
CA LYS A 165 4.98 -22.60 -9.60
C LYS A 165 3.78 -21.66 -9.59
N SER A 166 3.53 -20.95 -10.69
CA SER A 166 2.31 -20.16 -10.85
C SER A 166 1.04 -21.02 -10.79
N ALA A 167 1.01 -22.16 -11.48
CA ALA A 167 -0.13 -23.07 -11.46
C ALA A 167 -0.37 -23.62 -10.04
N TYR A 168 0.69 -23.97 -9.31
CA TYR A 168 0.59 -24.38 -7.91
C TYR A 168 -0.10 -23.31 -7.05
N CYS A 169 0.26 -22.03 -7.22
CA CYS A 169 -0.41 -20.94 -6.49
C CYS A 169 -1.91 -20.84 -6.82
N MET A 170 -2.30 -21.08 -8.07
CA MET A 170 -3.71 -21.11 -8.47
C MET A 170 -4.46 -22.33 -7.91
N GLU A 171 -3.80 -23.48 -7.78
CA GLU A 171 -4.37 -24.67 -7.13
C GLU A 171 -4.70 -24.39 -5.66
N GLU A 172 -3.79 -23.74 -4.92
CA GLU A 172 -4.07 -23.29 -3.55
C GLU A 172 -5.29 -22.34 -3.49
N MET A 173 -5.42 -21.43 -4.46
CA MET A 173 -6.59 -20.56 -4.55
C MET A 173 -7.90 -21.33 -4.84
N ILE A 174 -7.85 -22.37 -5.68
CA ILE A 174 -8.99 -23.25 -5.94
C ILE A 174 -9.36 -24.04 -4.67
N LEU A 175 -8.38 -24.48 -3.87
CA LEU A 175 -8.66 -25.13 -2.59
C LEU A 175 -9.37 -24.18 -1.61
N HIS A 176 -8.98 -22.90 -1.59
CA HIS A 176 -9.66 -21.89 -0.78
C HIS A 176 -11.07 -21.56 -1.27
N ASN A 177 -11.31 -21.56 -2.58
CA ASN A 177 -12.63 -21.28 -3.15
C ASN A 177 -12.89 -22.13 -4.40
N SER A 178 -13.37 -23.35 -4.17
CA SER A 178 -13.53 -24.37 -5.22
C SER A 178 -14.60 -24.05 -6.26
N GLN A 179 -15.55 -23.18 -5.93
CA GLN A 179 -16.64 -22.78 -6.83
C GLN A 179 -16.29 -21.56 -7.68
N ASN A 180 -15.14 -20.91 -7.44
CA ASN A 180 -14.74 -19.74 -8.20
C ASN A 180 -14.22 -20.14 -9.58
N HIS A 181 -15.08 -20.01 -10.60
CA HIS A 181 -14.74 -20.35 -11.97
C HIS A 181 -13.55 -19.55 -12.54
N LEU A 182 -13.28 -18.35 -12.03
CA LEU A 182 -12.15 -17.53 -12.50
C LEU A 182 -10.80 -18.16 -12.13
N TYR A 183 -10.72 -18.84 -10.99
CA TYR A 183 -9.49 -19.51 -10.57
C TYR A 183 -9.21 -20.74 -11.43
N HIS A 184 -10.25 -21.51 -11.76
CA HIS A 184 -10.17 -22.64 -12.69
C HIS A 184 -9.75 -22.18 -14.10
N GLN A 185 -10.38 -21.13 -14.62
CA GLN A 185 -10.03 -20.57 -15.92
C GLN A 185 -8.56 -20.12 -15.95
N ARG A 186 -8.12 -19.35 -14.94
CA ARG A 186 -6.74 -18.86 -14.89
C ARG A 186 -5.73 -20.00 -14.77
N ASN A 187 -6.01 -21.03 -13.98
CA ASN A 187 -5.16 -22.22 -13.89
C ASN A 187 -5.06 -22.94 -15.25
N ALA A 188 -6.19 -23.09 -15.97
CA ALA A 188 -6.21 -23.69 -17.30
C ALA A 188 -5.34 -22.92 -18.29
N ASP A 189 -5.43 -21.59 -18.32
CA ASP A 189 -4.61 -20.72 -19.18
C ASP A 189 -3.11 -20.87 -18.90
N ILE A 190 -2.73 -20.93 -17.61
CA ILE A 190 -1.33 -21.11 -17.18
C ILE A 190 -0.81 -22.48 -17.62
N ARG A 191 -1.58 -23.54 -17.37
CA ARG A 191 -1.23 -24.93 -17.76
C ARG A 191 -1.13 -25.08 -19.28
N TYR A 192 -2.05 -24.48 -20.04
CA TYR A 192 -1.99 -24.46 -21.49
C TYR A 192 -0.71 -23.79 -22.00
N THR A 193 -0.37 -22.63 -21.43
CA THR A 193 0.87 -21.90 -21.76
C THR A 193 2.12 -22.69 -21.41
N GLN A 194 2.12 -23.40 -20.28
CA GLN A 194 3.21 -24.27 -19.85
C GLN A 194 3.53 -25.34 -20.90
N VAL A 195 2.51 -25.98 -21.46
CA VAL A 195 2.68 -27.04 -22.48
C VAL A 195 3.23 -26.49 -23.79
N LEU A 196 2.83 -25.28 -24.20
CA LEU A 196 3.28 -24.68 -25.46
C LEU A 196 4.73 -24.17 -25.44
N LYS A 197 5.30 -23.95 -24.26
CA LYS A 197 6.66 -23.44 -24.08
C LYS A 197 7.69 -24.51 -23.71
N LEU A 198 7.26 -25.77 -23.63
CA LEU A 198 8.10 -26.96 -23.51
C LEU A 198 8.39 -27.54 -24.91
#